data_AF-A0A812SPP6-F1
#
_entry.id   AF-A0A812SPP6-F1
#
_cell.length_a   1.000
_cell.length_b   1.000
_cell.length_c   1.000
_cell.angle_alpha   90.00
_cell.angle_beta   90.00
_cell.angle_gamma   90.00
#
_symmetry.space_group_name_H-M   'P 1'
#
loop_
_entity.id
_entity.type
_entity.pdbx_description
1 polymer ?
#
loop_
_entity_poly.entity_id
_entity_poly.type
_entity_poly.pdbx_seq_one_letter_code
_entity_poly.pdbx_strand_id
1 'polypeptide(L)'
;ASAPATRAPAVAANAIAQANAAAAADAPTPAVQQTFYLTLKEGPAIGDSAQPKISYHGDIREDTSSCFISFPGKYASGWEALTRQYHEDSVACIFLCNKDDGLGQHAEDPRNPGFCYCARIYGKRGWREFGYLRVLQGPFTDERLKEAEQEAATMGAVLVRADEGPAQRKEAEAQAQARWEESGKVASWGCKWYQEWFEKVSQAIRKKQKLKAVFFPGQVGLGKLGCC
;
A
#
# COMPACT_ATOMS: atom_id res chain seq x y z
N ALA A 1 -21.44 9.81 8.74
CA ALA A 1 -20.15 9.68 9.46
C ALA A 1 -19.17 9.01 8.51
N SER A 2 -18.17 9.77 8.07
CA SER A 2 -17.27 9.43 6.96
C SER A 2 -16.43 8.18 7.25
N ALA A 3 -16.45 7.22 6.34
CA ALA A 3 -15.52 6.09 6.32
C ALA A 3 -14.06 6.61 6.28
N PRO A 4 -13.09 5.95 6.91
CA PRO A 4 -11.71 6.37 6.81
C PRO A 4 -11.18 6.00 5.41
N ALA A 5 -11.40 6.92 4.46
CA ALA A 5 -10.38 7.15 3.45
C ALA A 5 -9.07 7.43 4.18
N THR A 6 -7.95 6.97 3.61
CA THR A 6 -6.56 7.15 4.06
C THR A 6 -5.97 5.99 4.86
N ARG A 7 -4.96 5.32 4.28
CA ARG A 7 -3.75 4.87 5.00
C ARG A 7 -2.62 4.27 4.14
N ALA A 8 -2.85 3.95 2.86
CA ALA A 8 -1.78 3.52 1.95
C ALA A 8 -0.60 4.53 1.78
N PRO A 9 -0.80 5.87 1.68
CA PRO A 9 0.32 6.78 1.39
C PRO A 9 1.28 7.00 2.58
N ALA A 10 0.85 6.70 3.82
CA ALA A 10 1.70 6.83 5.00
C ALA A 10 2.71 5.67 5.12
N VAL A 11 2.44 4.53 4.48
CA VAL A 11 3.27 3.33 4.54
C VAL A 11 4.42 3.39 3.53
N ALA A 12 4.20 3.97 2.35
CA ALA A 12 5.26 4.19 1.36
C ALA A 12 6.37 5.12 1.88
N ALA A 13 6.01 6.18 2.64
CA ALA A 13 7.00 7.03 3.31
C ALA A 13 7.84 6.26 4.36
N ASN A 14 7.26 5.23 4.99
CA ASN A 14 7.94 4.36 5.96
C ASN A 14 8.89 3.36 5.28
N ALA A 15 8.51 2.85 4.10
CA ALA A 15 9.34 1.97 3.28
C ALA A 15 10.64 2.68 2.82
N ILE A 16 10.55 3.97 2.47
CA ILE A 16 11.70 4.84 2.15
C ILE A 16 12.63 5.01 3.35
N ALA A 17 12.09 5.22 4.56
CA ALA A 17 12.89 5.31 5.78
C ALA A 17 13.56 3.98 6.15
N GLN A 18 12.92 2.85 5.86
CA GLN A 18 13.48 1.51 6.10
C GLN A 18 14.50 1.08 5.05
N ALA A 19 14.38 1.52 3.79
CA ALA A 19 15.46 1.37 2.80
C ALA A 19 16.73 2.11 3.27
N ASN A 20 16.56 3.24 3.97
CA ASN A 20 17.68 4.00 4.55
C ASN A 20 18.34 3.30 5.76
N ALA A 21 17.56 2.65 6.63
CA ALA A 21 18.10 1.89 7.77
C ALA A 21 18.69 0.51 7.36
N ALA A 22 18.19 -0.06 6.26
CA ALA A 22 18.58 -1.37 5.79
C ALA A 22 19.95 -1.45 5.09
N ALA A 23 20.45 -0.31 4.62
CA ALA A 23 21.75 -0.14 3.98
C ALA A 23 22.89 0.18 4.97
N ALA A 24 22.60 0.24 6.28
CA ALA A 24 23.59 0.51 7.33
C ALA A 24 24.36 -0.75 7.74
N ALA A 25 25.08 -1.31 6.77
CA ALA A 25 26.33 -2.02 6.97
C ALA A 25 27.15 -1.78 5.69
N ASP A 26 27.92 -0.69 5.70
CA ASP A 26 28.91 -0.28 4.69
C ASP A 26 28.47 0.31 3.32
N ALA A 27 27.30 0.93 3.20
CA ALA A 27 27.00 1.78 2.03
C ALA A 27 26.43 3.17 2.40
N PRO A 28 26.84 4.26 1.73
CA PRO A 28 26.40 5.61 2.05
C PRO A 28 24.88 5.75 1.85
N THR A 29 24.23 6.32 2.88
CA THR A 29 22.80 6.60 2.97
C THR A 29 22.27 7.28 1.71
N PRO A 30 21.25 6.74 1.00
CA PRO A 30 20.70 7.41 -0.17
C PRO A 30 19.85 8.61 0.29
N ALA A 31 20.42 9.80 0.21
CA ALA A 31 19.69 11.04 0.47
C ALA A 31 18.58 11.23 -0.57
N VAL A 32 17.35 11.52 -0.13
CA VAL A 32 16.27 11.97 -1.02
C VAL A 32 16.70 13.32 -1.61
N GLN A 33 16.87 13.40 -2.94
CA GLN A 33 17.52 14.54 -3.58
C GLN A 33 16.54 15.55 -4.21
N GLN A 34 15.22 15.30 -4.21
CA GLN A 34 14.19 16.22 -4.76
C GLN A 34 12.80 15.95 -4.16
N THR A 35 12.12 17.03 -3.77
CA THR A 35 10.74 17.04 -3.22
C THR A 35 9.82 17.80 -4.15
N PHE A 36 8.68 17.20 -4.53
CA PHE A 36 7.66 17.83 -5.38
C PHE A 36 6.40 18.18 -4.58
N TYR A 37 5.85 19.36 -4.82
CA TYR A 37 4.59 19.84 -4.23
C TYR A 37 3.48 19.79 -5.26
N LEU A 38 2.43 19.00 -5.01
CA LEU A 38 1.25 18.93 -5.87
C LEU A 38 0.10 19.74 -5.25
N THR A 39 -0.35 20.78 -5.96
CA THR A 39 -1.53 21.58 -5.58
C THR A 39 -2.82 20.96 -6.11
N LEU A 40 -3.87 21.04 -5.29
CA LEU A 40 -5.16 20.36 -5.50
C LEU A 40 -5.90 20.92 -6.72
N LYS A 41 -6.24 20.06 -7.68
CA LYS A 41 -7.44 20.27 -8.51
C LYS A 41 -8.44 19.12 -8.50
N GLU A 42 -8.08 17.86 -8.23
CA GLU A 42 -9.04 16.76 -8.39
C GLU A 42 -8.86 15.64 -7.34
N GLY A 43 -9.95 14.90 -7.09
CA GLY A 43 -10.19 13.99 -5.97
C GLY A 43 -9.36 12.68 -5.93
N PRO A 44 -9.65 11.79 -4.94
CA PRO A 44 -8.87 10.58 -4.65
C PRO A 44 -8.70 9.63 -5.86
N ALA A 45 -7.49 9.11 -6.09
CA ALA A 45 -7.23 8.02 -7.05
C ALA A 45 -7.90 6.71 -6.63
N ILE A 46 -7.99 6.53 -5.31
CA ILE A 46 -8.53 5.34 -4.66
C ILE A 46 -9.85 5.74 -4.01
N GLY A 47 -10.92 5.82 -4.79
CA GLY A 47 -12.27 6.02 -4.26
C GLY A 47 -13.29 5.72 -5.33
N ASP A 48 -14.02 4.60 -5.18
CA ASP A 48 -15.23 4.18 -5.90
C ASP A 48 -15.37 4.70 -7.35
N SER A 49 -14.25 4.80 -8.07
CA SER A 49 -14.21 5.32 -9.43
C SER A 49 -14.46 4.16 -10.36
N ALA A 50 -15.33 4.36 -11.34
CA ALA A 50 -15.71 3.39 -12.37
C ALA A 50 -14.54 2.99 -13.31
N GLN A 51 -13.29 3.22 -12.89
CA GLN A 51 -12.11 2.79 -13.62
C GLN A 51 -11.71 1.37 -13.21
N PRO A 52 -11.25 0.55 -14.16
CA PRO A 52 -10.75 -0.79 -13.85
C PRO A 52 -9.64 -0.72 -12.82
N LYS A 53 -9.69 -1.61 -11.82
CA LYS A 53 -8.64 -1.85 -10.84
C LYS A 53 -7.41 -2.44 -11.55
N ILE A 54 -6.59 -1.57 -12.15
CA ILE A 54 -5.37 -1.95 -12.86
C ILE A 54 -4.21 -1.97 -11.86
N SER A 55 -3.57 -3.13 -11.72
CA SER A 55 -2.31 -3.22 -10.99
C SER A 55 -1.17 -2.60 -11.79
N TYR A 56 -0.18 -2.08 -11.08
CA TYR A 56 1.02 -1.49 -11.64
C TYR A 56 2.25 -2.00 -10.88
N HIS A 57 3.18 -2.61 -11.60
CA HIS A 57 4.34 -3.33 -11.06
C HIS A 57 5.65 -2.53 -11.10
N GLY A 58 5.57 -1.25 -11.43
CA GLY A 58 6.74 -0.40 -11.60
C GLY A 58 7.56 -0.71 -12.86
N ASP A 59 8.16 0.33 -13.42
CA ASP A 59 9.03 0.26 -14.59
C ASP A 59 10.36 0.97 -14.32
N ILE A 60 11.45 0.21 -14.35
CA ILE A 60 12.81 0.74 -14.16
C ILE A 60 13.50 0.76 -15.50
N ARG A 61 13.69 1.95 -16.05
CA ARG A 61 14.23 2.16 -17.39
C ARG A 61 15.76 2.20 -17.35
N GLU A 62 16.40 1.82 -18.45
CA GLU A 62 17.87 1.81 -18.57
C GLU A 62 18.45 3.23 -18.67
N ASP A 63 17.88 4.06 -19.54
CA ASP A 63 18.48 5.34 -19.95
C ASP A 63 17.93 6.56 -19.20
N THR A 64 17.56 6.38 -17.93
CA THR A 64 17.04 7.49 -17.11
C THR A 64 17.89 7.75 -15.89
N SER A 65 17.97 9.02 -15.51
CA SER A 65 18.76 9.49 -14.39
C SER A 65 17.98 9.56 -13.08
N SER A 66 16.67 9.29 -13.08
CA SER A 66 15.79 9.53 -11.95
C SER A 66 14.67 8.49 -11.83
N CYS A 67 14.19 8.27 -10.61
CA CYS A 67 13.16 7.27 -10.32
C CYS A 67 12.16 7.76 -9.27
N PHE A 68 10.86 7.73 -9.57
CA PHE A 68 9.81 7.92 -8.58
C PHE A 68 9.66 6.67 -7.70
N ILE A 69 9.89 6.80 -6.40
CA ILE A 69 9.80 5.68 -5.45
C ILE A 69 8.56 5.76 -4.54
N SER A 70 7.86 6.89 -4.54
CA SER A 70 6.54 7.02 -3.92
C SER A 70 5.68 8.02 -4.67
N PHE A 71 4.38 7.74 -4.69
CA PHE A 71 3.39 8.67 -5.19
C PHE A 71 2.10 8.60 -4.34
N PRO A 72 1.52 9.74 -3.96
CA PRO A 72 0.28 9.74 -3.20
C PRO A 72 -0.89 9.24 -4.06
N GLY A 73 -1.42 8.06 -3.72
CA GLY A 73 -2.62 7.47 -4.35
C GLY A 73 -3.93 8.24 -4.12
N LYS A 74 -3.88 9.51 -3.68
CA LYS A 74 -5.04 10.41 -3.72
C LYS A 74 -5.13 11.17 -5.04
N TYR A 75 -4.10 11.21 -5.87
CA TYR A 75 -4.18 11.98 -7.12
C TYR A 75 -4.45 11.03 -8.28
N ALA A 76 -5.73 10.84 -8.65
CA ALA A 76 -6.14 9.91 -9.71
C ALA A 76 -5.41 10.19 -11.03
N SER A 77 -5.55 11.43 -11.49
CA SER A 77 -4.91 11.93 -12.70
C SER A 77 -3.38 11.95 -12.58
N GLY A 78 -2.85 12.23 -11.39
CA GLY A 78 -1.40 12.17 -11.12
C GLY A 78 -0.85 10.74 -11.22
N TRP A 79 -1.57 9.77 -10.68
CA TRP A 79 -1.22 8.36 -10.74
C TRP A 79 -1.36 7.81 -12.16
N GLU A 80 -2.43 8.17 -12.86
CA GLU A 80 -2.65 7.82 -14.26
C GLU A 80 -1.55 8.41 -15.16
N ALA A 81 -1.17 9.67 -14.98
CA ALA A 81 -0.08 10.30 -15.72
C ALA A 81 1.27 9.62 -15.45
N LEU A 82 1.52 9.21 -14.20
CA LEU A 82 2.73 8.49 -13.81
C LEU A 82 2.77 7.07 -14.41
N THR A 83 1.65 6.34 -14.35
CA THR A 83 1.61 4.94 -14.83
C THR A 83 1.52 4.83 -16.34
N ARG A 84 0.99 5.85 -17.04
CA ARG A 84 0.99 5.94 -18.51
C ARG A 84 2.32 6.36 -19.12
N GLN A 85 3.36 6.59 -18.29
CA GLN A 85 4.72 6.88 -18.74
C GLN A 85 4.85 8.11 -19.65
N TYR A 86 4.01 9.14 -19.47
CA TYR A 86 4.20 10.43 -20.16
C TYR A 86 5.39 11.24 -19.59
N HIS A 87 6.34 10.55 -18.97
CA HIS A 87 7.55 11.10 -18.36
C HIS A 87 8.75 10.21 -18.72
N GLU A 88 9.94 10.76 -18.56
CA GLU A 88 11.21 10.09 -18.89
C GLU A 88 11.85 9.38 -17.68
N ASP A 89 11.25 9.52 -16.50
CA ASP A 89 11.72 8.91 -15.25
C ASP A 89 11.34 7.41 -15.14
N SER A 90 12.11 6.65 -14.36
CA SER A 90 11.69 5.34 -13.83
C SER A 90 10.58 5.53 -12.78
N VAL A 91 9.80 4.48 -12.53
CA VAL A 91 8.79 4.44 -11.48
C VAL A 91 8.87 3.11 -10.75
N ALA A 92 9.30 3.12 -9.50
CA ALA A 92 9.32 1.95 -8.62
C ALA A 92 8.03 1.78 -7.81
N CYS A 93 7.08 2.74 -7.90
CA CYS A 93 5.80 2.65 -7.19
C CYS A 93 5.04 1.39 -7.59
N ILE A 94 4.51 0.65 -6.61
CA ILE A 94 3.73 -0.57 -6.82
C ILE A 94 2.29 -0.35 -6.34
N PHE A 95 1.33 -0.86 -7.11
CA PHE A 95 -0.06 -0.94 -6.71
C PHE A 95 -0.64 -2.27 -7.19
N LEU A 96 -1.01 -3.15 -6.27
CA LEU A 96 -1.55 -4.47 -6.58
C LEU A 96 -3.03 -4.47 -6.21
N CYS A 97 -3.92 -4.62 -7.20
CA CYS A 97 -5.36 -4.51 -6.98
C CYS A 97 -6.11 -5.83 -6.98
N ASN A 98 -5.47 -6.90 -7.44
CA ASN A 98 -6.11 -8.20 -7.61
C ASN A 98 -5.22 -9.33 -7.07
N LYS A 99 -5.81 -10.50 -6.95
CA LYS A 99 -5.19 -11.70 -6.37
C LYS A 99 -3.97 -12.16 -7.17
N ASP A 100 -4.07 -12.13 -8.50
CA ASP A 100 -3.04 -12.63 -9.41
C ASP A 100 -1.77 -11.78 -9.33
N ASP A 101 -1.94 -10.48 -9.10
CA ASP A 101 -0.85 -9.52 -8.95
C ASP A 101 -0.27 -9.49 -7.52
N GLY A 102 -0.91 -10.15 -6.53
CA GLY A 102 -0.34 -10.30 -5.19
C GLY A 102 -1.15 -9.69 -4.04
N LEU A 103 -2.39 -9.24 -4.28
CA LEU A 103 -3.29 -8.83 -3.20
C LEU A 103 -3.52 -9.99 -2.21
N GLY A 104 -3.38 -9.71 -0.92
CA GLY A 104 -3.50 -10.72 0.14
C GLY A 104 -2.30 -11.65 0.28
N GLN A 105 -1.29 -11.53 -0.60
CA GLN A 105 -0.10 -12.39 -0.54
C GLN A 105 0.97 -11.82 0.38
N HIS A 106 1.67 -12.73 1.07
CA HIS A 106 2.74 -12.40 2.00
C HIS A 106 4.09 -12.88 1.44
N ALA A 107 5.10 -12.03 1.56
CA ALA A 107 6.47 -12.32 1.17
C ALA A 107 7.34 -12.46 2.42
N GLU A 108 8.19 -13.48 2.45
CA GLU A 108 9.16 -13.72 3.51
C GLU A 108 10.09 -12.52 3.69
N ASP A 109 10.40 -12.16 4.94
CA ASP A 109 11.42 -11.17 5.25
C ASP A 109 12.75 -11.88 5.49
N PRO A 110 13.76 -11.75 4.60
CA PRO A 110 15.07 -12.39 4.77
C PRO A 110 15.79 -11.99 6.06
N ARG A 111 15.37 -10.87 6.70
CA ARG A 111 15.93 -10.39 7.96
C ARG A 111 15.19 -10.91 9.19
N ASN A 112 14.07 -11.59 9.00
CA ASN A 112 13.28 -12.18 10.06
C ASN A 112 12.70 -13.53 9.58
N PRO A 113 13.53 -14.58 9.48
CA PRO A 113 13.12 -15.88 8.95
C PRO A 113 11.89 -16.45 9.67
N GLY A 114 10.97 -17.03 8.89
CA GLY A 114 9.68 -17.53 9.39
C GLY A 114 8.60 -16.46 9.55
N PHE A 115 8.91 -15.19 9.29
CA PHE A 115 7.94 -14.10 9.27
C PHE A 115 7.93 -13.39 7.91
N CYS A 116 6.79 -12.77 7.60
CA CYS A 116 6.67 -11.90 6.43
C CYS A 116 7.01 -10.43 6.76
N TYR A 117 7.13 -9.59 5.73
CA TYR A 117 7.42 -8.17 5.90
C TYR A 117 6.36 -7.38 6.69
N CYS A 118 5.16 -7.91 6.97
CA CYS A 118 4.12 -7.16 7.69
C CYS A 118 4.59 -6.58 9.02
N ALA A 119 5.34 -7.36 9.82
CA ALA A 119 5.84 -6.90 11.12
C ALA A 119 6.79 -5.71 10.96
N ARG A 120 7.66 -5.77 9.95
CA ARG A 120 8.61 -4.71 9.63
C ARG A 120 7.90 -3.46 9.11
N ILE A 121 6.99 -3.60 8.15
CA ILE A 121 6.35 -2.46 7.48
C ILE A 121 5.35 -1.77 8.41
N TYR A 122 4.51 -2.55 9.09
CA TYR A 122 3.33 -2.03 9.78
C TYR A 122 3.45 -2.03 11.30
N GLY A 123 4.41 -2.79 11.86
CA GLY A 123 4.50 -3.07 13.28
C GLY A 123 3.35 -3.94 13.78
N LYS A 124 3.09 -3.89 15.09
CA LYS A 124 1.95 -4.57 15.71
C LYS A 124 0.69 -3.73 15.56
N ARG A 125 -0.41 -4.34 15.10
CA ARG A 125 -1.72 -3.72 14.94
C ARG A 125 -2.83 -4.74 15.24
N GLY A 126 -4.03 -4.25 15.52
CA GLY A 126 -5.22 -5.09 15.68
C GLY A 126 -5.86 -5.46 14.34
N TRP A 127 -6.83 -6.37 14.40
CA TRP A 127 -7.58 -6.86 13.24
C TRP A 127 -8.32 -5.77 12.47
N ARG A 128 -8.80 -4.71 13.17
CA ARG A 128 -9.46 -3.55 12.54
C ARG A 128 -8.49 -2.78 11.66
N GLU A 129 -7.32 -2.44 12.20
CA GLU A 129 -6.30 -1.71 11.46
C GLU A 129 -5.66 -2.54 10.35
N PHE A 130 -5.62 -3.86 10.53
CA PHE A 130 -5.18 -4.82 9.51
C PHE A 130 -6.27 -5.25 8.54
N GLY A 131 -7.43 -4.58 8.55
CA GLY A 131 -8.41 -4.67 7.46
C GLY A 131 -9.22 -5.97 7.41
N TYR A 132 -9.23 -6.76 8.49
CA TYR A 132 -10.00 -8.00 8.55
C TYR A 132 -11.51 -7.79 8.60
N LEU A 133 -11.97 -6.56 8.85
CA LEU A 133 -13.37 -6.19 8.72
C LEU A 133 -13.52 -5.08 7.68
N ARG A 134 -14.29 -5.38 6.65
CA ARG A 134 -14.64 -4.45 5.58
C ARG A 134 -16.10 -4.08 5.68
N VAL A 135 -16.36 -2.80 5.93
CA VAL A 135 -17.74 -2.28 5.97
C VAL A 135 -18.11 -1.69 4.62
N LEU A 136 -18.98 -2.36 3.87
CA LEU A 136 -19.47 -1.85 2.59
C LEU A 136 -20.53 -0.77 2.84
N GLN A 137 -20.35 0.40 2.23
CA GLN A 137 -21.33 1.49 2.25
C GLN A 137 -22.26 1.38 1.04
N GLY A 138 -23.52 1.77 1.20
CA GLY A 138 -24.49 1.81 0.10
C GLY A 138 -24.08 2.80 -1.01
N PRO A 139 -24.65 2.69 -2.22
CA PRO A 139 -25.70 1.74 -2.63
C PRO A 139 -25.19 0.30 -2.84
N PHE A 140 -26.01 -0.70 -2.49
CA PHE A 140 -25.65 -2.13 -2.58
C PHE A 140 -26.16 -2.75 -3.88
N THR A 141 -25.46 -2.49 -4.99
CA THR A 141 -25.75 -3.20 -6.25
C THR A 141 -25.14 -4.60 -6.23
N ASP A 142 -25.71 -5.53 -7.00
CA ASP A 142 -25.21 -6.91 -7.08
C ASP A 142 -23.75 -6.96 -7.52
N GLU A 143 -23.35 -6.10 -8.47
CA GLU A 143 -21.98 -5.98 -8.93
C GLU A 143 -21.05 -5.53 -7.79
N ARG A 144 -21.42 -4.49 -7.05
CA ARG A 144 -20.60 -3.98 -5.94
C ARG A 144 -20.48 -4.98 -4.80
N LEU A 145 -21.56 -5.71 -4.52
CA LEU A 145 -21.56 -6.76 -3.50
C LEU A 145 -20.60 -7.87 -3.91
N LYS A 146 -20.73 -8.38 -5.14
CA LYS A 146 -19.87 -9.44 -5.68
C LYS A 146 -18.40 -9.04 -5.70
N GLU A 147 -18.09 -7.83 -6.14
CA GLU A 147 -16.70 -7.31 -6.14
C GLU A 147 -16.14 -7.19 -4.71
N ALA A 148 -16.93 -6.65 -3.78
CA ALA A 148 -16.51 -6.50 -2.39
C ALA A 148 -16.31 -7.85 -1.70
N GLU A 149 -17.15 -8.83 -2.01
CA GLU A 149 -17.03 -10.22 -1.52
C GLU A 149 -15.76 -10.89 -2.06
N GLN A 150 -15.49 -10.74 -3.36
CA GLN A 150 -14.27 -11.30 -3.99
C GLN A 150 -12.99 -10.67 -3.42
N GLU A 151 -12.97 -9.36 -3.21
CA GLU A 151 -11.83 -8.67 -2.62
C GLU A 151 -11.65 -9.05 -1.14
N ALA A 152 -12.73 -9.10 -0.36
CA ALA A 152 -12.70 -9.56 1.02
C ALA A 152 -12.19 -11.00 1.12
N ALA A 153 -12.67 -11.90 0.26
CA ALA A 153 -12.20 -13.28 0.19
C ALA A 153 -10.71 -13.37 -0.16
N THR A 154 -10.23 -12.58 -1.12
CA THR A 154 -8.81 -12.52 -1.50
C THR A 154 -7.93 -12.11 -0.32
N MET A 155 -8.41 -11.19 0.51
CA MET A 155 -7.71 -10.68 1.69
C MET A 155 -7.93 -11.53 2.95
N GLY A 156 -8.74 -12.59 2.89
CA GLY A 156 -9.20 -13.30 4.09
C GLY A 156 -10.02 -12.43 5.05
N ALA A 157 -10.53 -11.28 4.61
CA ALA A 157 -11.32 -10.35 5.41
C ALA A 157 -12.81 -10.73 5.43
N VAL A 158 -13.53 -10.23 6.43
CA VAL A 158 -14.98 -10.37 6.57
C VAL A 158 -15.64 -9.10 6.02
N LEU A 159 -16.59 -9.29 5.11
CA LEU A 159 -17.44 -8.22 4.59
C LEU A 159 -18.69 -8.09 5.47
N VAL A 160 -19.06 -6.87 5.81
CA VAL A 160 -20.32 -6.53 6.50
C VAL A 160 -20.92 -5.31 5.82
N ARG A 161 -22.24 -5.28 5.60
CA ARG A 161 -22.88 -4.09 5.05
C ARG A 161 -23.14 -3.05 6.13
N ALA A 162 -23.11 -1.79 5.73
CA ALA A 162 -23.41 -0.67 6.63
C ALA A 162 -24.88 -0.61 7.06
N ASP A 163 -25.79 -1.35 6.43
CA ASP A 163 -27.20 -1.43 6.83
C ASP A 163 -27.52 -2.66 7.70
N GLU A 164 -26.55 -3.55 7.91
CA GLU A 164 -26.74 -4.73 8.74
C GLU A 164 -26.85 -4.39 10.22
N GLY A 165 -27.66 -5.19 10.91
CA GLY A 165 -27.99 -5.01 12.31
C GLY A 165 -26.81 -5.22 13.27
N PRO A 166 -26.94 -4.79 14.54
CA PRO A 166 -25.86 -4.91 15.53
C PRO A 166 -25.39 -6.35 15.77
N ALA A 167 -26.30 -7.33 15.66
CA ALA A 167 -25.97 -8.74 15.85
C ALA A 167 -25.05 -9.26 14.74
N GLN A 168 -25.38 -8.99 13.47
CA GLN A 168 -24.57 -9.37 12.31
C GLN A 168 -23.20 -8.71 12.35
N ARG A 169 -23.15 -7.42 12.74
CA ARG A 169 -21.89 -6.71 12.93
C ARG A 169 -21.02 -7.35 14.00
N LYS A 170 -21.59 -7.67 15.16
CA LYS A 170 -20.85 -8.31 16.25
C LYS A 170 -20.27 -9.66 15.83
N GLU A 171 -21.04 -10.45 15.10
CA GLU A 171 -20.60 -11.72 14.53
C GLU A 171 -19.45 -11.52 13.52
N ALA A 172 -19.59 -10.56 12.61
CA ALA A 172 -18.54 -10.22 11.65
C ALA A 172 -17.25 -9.74 12.32
N GLU A 173 -17.34 -8.99 13.42
CA GLU A 173 -16.19 -8.57 14.23
C GLU A 173 -15.49 -9.75 14.90
N ALA A 174 -16.24 -10.70 15.46
CA ALA A 174 -15.69 -11.91 16.06
C ALA A 174 -14.96 -12.77 15.01
N GLN A 175 -15.57 -12.95 13.83
CA GLN A 175 -14.94 -13.66 12.71
C GLN A 175 -13.69 -12.94 12.20
N ALA A 176 -13.73 -11.61 12.08
CA ALA A 176 -12.57 -10.82 11.65
C ALA A 176 -11.40 -10.96 12.64
N GLN A 177 -11.68 -10.95 13.93
CA GLN A 177 -10.66 -11.18 14.95
C GLN A 177 -10.08 -12.60 14.87
N ALA A 178 -10.91 -13.62 14.75
CA ALA A 178 -10.46 -15.01 14.65
C ALA A 178 -9.54 -15.23 13.44
N ARG A 179 -9.91 -14.71 12.26
CA ARG A 179 -9.08 -14.79 11.05
C ARG A 179 -7.75 -14.06 11.19
N TRP A 180 -7.73 -12.92 11.88
CA TRP A 180 -6.50 -12.21 12.18
C TRP A 180 -5.57 -13.03 13.09
N GLU A 181 -6.11 -13.70 14.10
CA GLU A 181 -5.31 -14.57 14.98
C GLU A 181 -4.75 -15.78 14.21
N GLU A 182 -5.56 -16.44 13.39
CA GLU A 182 -5.17 -17.57 12.54
C GLU A 182 -4.10 -17.18 11.51
N SER A 183 -4.16 -15.96 10.96
CA SER A 183 -3.17 -15.46 10.00
C SER A 183 -1.75 -15.26 10.56
N GLY A 184 -1.55 -15.42 11.88
CA GLY A 184 -0.31 -15.01 12.54
C GLY A 184 -0.23 -13.49 12.76
N LYS A 185 -1.40 -12.82 12.84
CA LYS A 185 -1.54 -11.39 13.13
C LYS A 185 -0.88 -10.48 12.08
N VAL A 186 -1.01 -10.83 10.81
CA VAL A 186 -0.47 -10.07 9.66
C VAL A 186 -1.55 -9.23 8.97
N ALA A 187 -1.17 -8.30 8.10
CA ALA A 187 -2.13 -7.43 7.41
C ALA A 187 -2.92 -8.20 6.33
N SER A 188 -4.26 -8.07 6.32
CA SER A 188 -5.14 -8.82 5.39
C SER A 188 -4.85 -8.55 3.90
N TRP A 189 -4.36 -7.36 3.55
CA TRP A 189 -4.03 -7.01 2.17
C TRP A 189 -2.66 -7.54 1.72
N GLY A 190 -1.89 -8.19 2.59
CA GLY A 190 -0.60 -8.76 2.25
C GLY A 190 0.57 -7.77 2.28
N CYS A 191 1.77 -8.29 2.04
CA CYS A 191 3.00 -7.51 1.94
C CYS A 191 3.82 -7.81 0.68
N LYS A 192 3.27 -8.57 -0.28
CA LYS A 192 3.93 -8.88 -1.55
C LYS A 192 4.32 -7.62 -2.33
N TRP A 193 3.45 -6.61 -2.33
CA TRP A 193 3.72 -5.30 -2.93
C TRP A 193 5.04 -4.67 -2.45
N TYR A 194 5.40 -4.89 -1.18
CA TYR A 194 6.61 -4.31 -0.60
C TYR A 194 7.87 -4.99 -1.12
N GLN A 195 7.82 -6.32 -1.30
CA GLN A 195 8.92 -7.06 -1.90
C GLN A 195 9.21 -6.52 -3.32
N GLU A 196 8.16 -6.44 -4.15
CA GLU A 196 8.31 -5.93 -5.53
C GLU A 196 8.82 -4.49 -5.54
N TRP A 197 8.25 -3.63 -4.67
CA TRP A 197 8.70 -2.25 -4.54
C TRP A 197 10.17 -2.19 -4.13
N PHE A 198 10.59 -3.00 -3.14
CA PHE A 198 11.95 -3.02 -2.64
C PHE A 198 12.94 -3.49 -3.71
N GLU A 199 12.57 -4.48 -4.51
CA GLU A 199 13.38 -4.97 -5.64
C GLU A 199 13.55 -3.89 -6.71
N LYS A 200 12.48 -3.16 -7.07
CA LYS A 200 12.49 -2.07 -8.05
C LYS A 200 13.32 -0.87 -7.57
N VAL A 201 13.17 -0.47 -6.31
CA VAL A 201 14.00 0.58 -5.71
C VAL A 201 15.47 0.15 -5.68
N SER A 202 15.76 -1.10 -5.31
CA SER A 202 17.12 -1.64 -5.32
C SER A 202 17.72 -1.67 -6.74
N GLN A 203 16.91 -1.91 -7.77
CA GLN A 203 17.34 -1.82 -9.17
C GLN A 203 17.66 -0.38 -9.57
N ALA A 204 16.81 0.59 -9.23
CA ALA A 204 17.06 2.02 -9.49
C ALA A 204 18.35 2.52 -8.83
N ILE A 205 18.61 2.09 -7.58
CA ILE A 205 19.85 2.39 -6.85
C ILE A 205 21.08 1.80 -7.57
N ARG A 206 21.03 0.54 -7.98
CA ARG A 206 22.12 -0.09 -8.75
C ARG A 206 22.44 0.65 -10.05
N LYS A 207 21.40 1.24 -10.67
CA LYS A 207 21.52 2.10 -11.86
C LYS A 207 21.92 3.55 -11.55
N LYS A 208 22.18 3.88 -10.27
CA LYS A 208 22.56 5.23 -9.81
C LYS A 208 21.51 6.30 -10.15
N GLN A 209 20.24 5.91 -10.22
CA GLN A 209 19.14 6.83 -10.46
C GLN A 209 18.87 7.69 -9.22
N LYS A 210 18.59 8.97 -9.44
CA LYS A 210 18.17 9.91 -8.41
C LYS A 210 16.75 9.56 -7.93
N LEU A 211 16.61 9.22 -6.66
CA LEU A 211 15.33 8.83 -6.09
C LEU A 211 14.46 10.06 -5.79
N LYS A 212 13.23 10.04 -6.31
CA LYS A 212 12.20 11.07 -6.16
C LYS A 212 11.06 10.50 -5.31
N ALA A 213 10.77 11.15 -4.19
CA ALA A 213 9.67 10.77 -3.30
C ALA A 213 8.61 11.88 -3.31
N VAL A 214 7.37 11.53 -3.61
CA VAL A 214 6.22 12.43 -3.52
C VAL A 214 5.38 12.05 -2.31
N PHE A 215 5.07 13.03 -1.47
CA PHE A 215 4.27 12.88 -0.25
C PHE A 215 3.44 14.14 0.00
N PHE A 216 2.45 14.06 0.90
CA PHE A 216 1.66 15.23 1.25
C PHE A 216 2.47 16.24 2.07
N PRO A 217 2.26 17.55 1.84
CA PRO A 217 2.84 18.60 2.69
C PRO A 217 2.56 18.34 4.17
N GLY A 218 3.57 18.52 5.02
CA GLY A 218 3.47 18.29 6.45
C GLY A 218 3.42 16.82 6.89
N GLN A 219 3.48 15.86 5.96
CA GLN A 219 3.54 14.42 6.28
C GLN A 219 4.96 13.84 6.18
N VAL A 220 5.96 14.70 5.96
CA VAL A 220 7.37 14.31 5.96
C VAL A 220 7.78 13.89 7.36
N GLY A 221 8.33 12.70 7.54
CA GLY A 221 8.84 12.24 8.84
C GLY A 221 7.77 11.89 9.89
N LEU A 222 6.47 11.96 9.56
CA LEU A 222 5.37 11.63 10.49
C LEU A 222 5.05 10.13 10.57
N GLY A 223 5.85 9.26 9.96
CA GLY A 223 5.81 7.83 10.24
C GLY A 223 6.28 7.61 11.68
N LYS A 224 5.36 7.33 12.61
CA LYS A 224 5.72 7.03 14.01
C LYS A 224 6.62 5.80 14.05
N LEU A 225 7.91 6.03 14.27
CA LEU A 225 8.90 5.04 14.66
C LEU A 225 8.49 4.53 16.05
N GLY A 226 8.05 3.28 16.14
CA GLY A 226 8.06 2.58 17.41
C GLY A 226 9.52 2.31 17.74
N CYS A 227 10.15 3.20 18.51
CA CYS A 227 11.45 2.92 19.10
C CYS A 227 11.33 1.66 19.96
N CYS A 228 12.14 0.66 19.63
CA CYS A 228 12.62 -0.34 20.58
C CYS A 228 14.14 -0.36 20.38
#